data_AF-A0A1G7IEG1-F1
#
_entry.id   AF-A0A1G7IEG1-F1
#
_cell.length_a   1.000
_cell.length_b   1.000
_cell.length_c   1.000
_cell.angle_alpha   90.00
_cell.angle_beta   90.00
_cell.angle_gamma   90.00
#
_symmetry.space_group_name_H-M   'P 1'
#
loop_
_entity.id
_entity.type
_entity.pdbx_description
1 polymer ?
#
loop_
_entity_poly.entity_id
_entity_poly.type
_entity_poly.pdbx_seq_one_letter_code
_entity_poly.pdbx_strand_id
1 'polypeptide(L)'
;MRALSVLDTVFARHPRAVGESYLDHARTASRFGLAMLGGGLACMVHAAVPALFTTTGSDTIRRLHARMSGRAGQAAAARDGFCYEI
;
A
#
# COMPACT_ATOMS: atom_id res chain seq x y z
N MET A 1 -18.02 -17.15 -24.59
CA MET A 1 -17.84 -16.11 -23.55
C MET A 1 -16.69 -16.48 -22.60
N ARG A 2 -15.40 -16.34 -22.93
CA ARG A 2 -14.33 -16.88 -22.04
C ARG A 2 -12.94 -16.18 -22.04
N ALA A 3 -12.86 -14.90 -22.37
CA ALA A 3 -11.61 -14.11 -22.16
C ALA A 3 -11.79 -12.93 -21.19
N LEU A 4 -13.02 -12.45 -20.99
CA LEU A 4 -13.33 -11.34 -20.08
C LEU A 4 -13.32 -11.76 -18.58
N SER A 5 -13.10 -13.03 -18.23
CA SER A 5 -13.29 -13.53 -16.86
C SER A 5 -12.03 -13.53 -15.97
N VAL A 6 -10.85 -13.81 -16.53
CA VAL A 6 -9.61 -13.95 -15.72
C VAL A 6 -9.02 -12.58 -15.39
N LEU A 7 -8.87 -11.71 -16.39
CA LEU A 7 -8.37 -10.35 -16.18
C LEU A 7 -9.27 -9.56 -15.22
N ASP A 8 -10.59 -9.74 -15.34
CA ASP A 8 -11.55 -9.12 -14.45
C ASP A 8 -11.35 -9.60 -13.01
N THR A 9 -11.28 -10.91 -12.79
CA THR A 9 -11.12 -11.50 -11.46
C THR A 9 -9.81 -11.09 -10.80
N VAL A 10 -8.71 -11.09 -11.55
CA VAL A 10 -7.37 -10.86 -11.01
C VAL A 10 -7.06 -9.37 -10.82
N PHE A 11 -7.50 -8.51 -11.74
CA PHE A 11 -7.07 -7.10 -11.74
C PHE A 11 -8.18 -6.11 -11.45
N ALA A 12 -9.39 -6.32 -11.97
CA ALA A 12 -10.41 -5.28 -11.97
C ALA A 12 -11.47 -5.45 -10.86
N ARG A 13 -11.72 -6.69 -10.43
CA ARG A 13 -12.71 -7.01 -9.39
C ARG A 13 -12.35 -6.38 -8.06
N HIS A 14 -11.09 -6.47 -7.65
CA HIS A 14 -10.65 -5.95 -6.36
C HIS A 14 -10.71 -4.40 -6.28
N PRO A 15 -10.07 -3.64 -7.20
CA PRO A 15 -10.20 -2.18 -7.21
C PRO A 15 -11.66 -1.70 -7.22
N ARG A 16 -12.53 -2.35 -8.00
CA ARG A 16 -13.96 -2.00 -8.01
C ARG A 16 -14.66 -2.28 -6.68
N ALA A 17 -14.28 -3.34 -5.97
CA ALA A 17 -14.86 -3.68 -4.67
C ALA A 17 -14.54 -2.63 -3.60
N VAL A 18 -13.45 -1.88 -3.77
CA VAL A 18 -13.04 -0.75 -2.90
C VAL A 18 -13.37 0.61 -3.52
N GLY A 19 -14.12 0.65 -4.62
CA GLY A 19 -14.55 1.89 -5.28
C GLY A 19 -13.47 2.63 -6.07
N GLU A 20 -12.34 2.00 -6.38
CA GLU A 20 -11.21 2.61 -7.10
C GLU A 20 -11.12 2.12 -8.57
N SER A 21 -10.59 2.98 -9.45
CA SER A 21 -10.15 2.53 -10.77
C SER A 21 -8.88 1.68 -10.64
N TYR A 22 -8.66 0.73 -11.56
CA TYR A 22 -7.45 -0.11 -11.54
C TYR A 22 -6.16 0.72 -11.47
N LEU A 23 -6.08 1.83 -12.24
CA LEU A 23 -4.89 2.66 -12.27
C LEU A 23 -4.69 3.45 -10.97
N ASP A 24 -5.76 3.93 -10.34
CA ASP A 24 -5.66 4.63 -9.06
C ASP A 24 -5.21 3.70 -7.94
N HIS A 25 -5.80 2.49 -7.90
CA HIS A 25 -5.44 1.45 -6.96
C HIS A 25 -3.99 1.00 -7.15
N ALA A 26 -3.63 0.62 -8.39
CA ALA A 26 -2.27 0.20 -8.71
C ALA A 26 -1.23 1.28 -8.42
N ARG A 27 -1.54 2.55 -8.68
CA ARG A 27 -0.65 3.69 -8.36
C ARG A 27 -0.48 3.86 -6.85
N THR A 28 -1.55 3.72 -6.08
CA THR A 28 -1.50 3.80 -4.62
C THR A 28 -0.68 2.65 -4.04
N ALA A 29 -1.02 1.41 -4.40
CA ALA A 29 -0.29 0.22 -4.00
C ALA A 29 1.19 0.30 -4.38
N SER A 30 1.51 0.75 -5.60
CA SER A 30 2.91 0.93 -6.04
C SER A 30 3.66 1.96 -5.19
N ARG A 31 3.04 3.07 -4.81
CA ARG A 31 3.66 4.08 -3.94
C ARG A 31 3.97 3.55 -2.55
N PHE A 32 3.07 2.75 -1.98
CA PHE A 32 3.34 2.06 -0.71
C PHE A 32 4.48 1.07 -0.87
N GLY A 33 4.42 0.20 -1.87
CA GLY A 33 5.45 -0.81 -2.14
C GLY A 33 6.84 -0.19 -2.34
N LEU A 34 6.96 0.84 -3.17
CA LEU A 34 8.24 1.54 -3.40
C LEU A 34 8.78 2.19 -2.12
N ALA A 35 7.91 2.76 -1.28
CA ALA A 35 8.33 3.30 0.01
C ALA A 35 8.77 2.19 0.97
N MET A 36 8.09 1.05 1.02
CA MET A 36 8.49 -0.11 1.82
C MET A 36 9.85 -0.66 1.38
N LEU A 37 10.08 -0.79 0.08
CA LEU A 37 11.37 -1.18 -0.48
C LEU A 37 12.48 -0.21 -0.06
N GLY A 38 12.25 1.10 -0.21
CA GLY A 38 13.22 2.12 0.18
C GLY A 38 13.52 2.13 1.69
N GLY A 39 12.48 2.04 2.52
CA GLY A 39 12.63 1.98 3.99
C GLY A 39 13.32 0.70 4.45
N GLY A 40 12.99 -0.44 3.83
CA GLY A 40 13.63 -1.73 4.09
C GLY A 40 15.10 -1.74 3.69
N LEU A 41 15.44 -1.20 2.51
CA LEU A 41 16.83 -1.06 2.08
C LEU A 41 17.62 -0.15 3.03
N ALA A 42 17.01 0.95 3.50
CA ALA A 42 17.62 1.83 4.48
C ALA A 42 17.92 1.10 5.80
N CYS A 43 17.01 0.25 6.28
CA CYS A 43 17.27 -0.62 7.44
C CYS A 43 18.44 -1.59 7.21
N MET A 44 18.53 -2.20 6.03
CA MET A 44 19.63 -3.11 5.70
C MET A 44 20.98 -2.39 5.67
N VAL A 45 21.04 -1.19 5.09
CA VAL A 45 22.26 -0.37 5.11
C VAL A 45 22.61 0.06 6.53
N HIS A 46 21.62 0.47 7.34
CA HIS A 46 21.82 0.80 8.75
C HIS A 46 22.38 -0.39 9.56
N ALA A 47 21.88 -1.60 9.30
CA ALA A 47 22.40 -2.81 9.95
C ALA A 47 23.87 -3.08 9.64
N ALA A 48 24.33 -2.72 8.43
CA ALA A 48 25.73 -2.79 8.04
C ALA A 48 26.57 -1.61 8.58
N VAL A 49 26.00 -0.41 8.59
CA VAL A 49 26.64 0.84 9.02
C VAL A 49 25.69 1.64 9.92
N PRO A 50 25.76 1.47 11.26
CA PRO A 50 24.78 2.04 12.19
C PRO A 50 24.66 3.57 12.18
N ALA A 51 25.67 4.29 11.70
CA ALA A 51 25.61 5.75 11.60
C ALA A 51 24.72 6.24 10.43
N LEU A 52 24.39 5.39 9.45
CA LEU A 52 23.59 5.75 8.29
C LEU A 52 22.11 5.40 8.50
N PHE A 53 21.20 6.22 7.95
CA PHE A 53 19.76 5.95 7.89
C PHE A 53 19.07 5.63 9.24
N THR A 54 19.58 6.19 10.34
CA THR A 54 19.19 5.88 11.73
C THR A 54 17.68 5.88 12.00
N THR A 55 16.91 6.76 11.36
CA THR A 55 15.45 6.83 11.54
C THR A 55 14.65 6.48 10.27
N THR A 56 15.32 6.34 9.12
CA THR A 56 14.65 6.31 7.81
C THR A 56 13.64 5.17 7.67
N GLY A 57 14.00 3.98 8.17
CA GLY A 57 13.10 2.82 8.18
C GLY A 57 11.87 3.06 9.07
N SER A 58 12.08 3.45 10.33
CA SER A 58 11.00 3.70 11.28
C SER A 58 10.08 4.84 10.82
N ASP A 59 10.63 5.94 10.29
CA ASP A 59 9.85 7.06 9.78
C ASP A 59 9.03 6.68 8.54
N THR A 60 9.56 5.78 7.71
CA THR A 60 8.82 5.20 6.59
C THR A 60 7.65 4.37 7.08
N ILE A 61 7.85 3.49 8.08
CA ILE A 61 6.76 2.71 8.67
C ILE A 61 5.69 3.62 9.28
N ARG A 62 6.09 4.61 10.10
CA ARG A 62 5.14 5.57 10.72
C ARG A 62 4.32 6.31 9.67
N ARG A 63 4.97 6.79 8.61
CA ARG A 63 4.31 7.50 7.50
C ARG A 63 3.33 6.59 6.76
N LEU A 64 3.72 5.36 6.43
CA LEU A 64 2.85 4.43 5.72
C LEU A 64 1.67 3.99 6.59
N HIS A 65 1.93 3.69 7.87
CA HIS A 65 0.89 3.36 8.83
C HIS A 65 -0.12 4.51 8.98
N ALA A 66 0.33 5.75 9.17
CA ALA A 66 -0.57 6.90 9.27
C ALA A 66 -1.46 7.07 8.02
N ARG A 67 -0.91 6.85 6.82
CA ARG A 67 -1.69 6.89 5.57
C ARG A 67 -2.71 5.77 5.50
N MET A 68 -2.33 4.57 5.89
CA MET A 68 -3.19 3.38 5.92
C MET A 68 -4.34 3.56 6.91
N SER A 69 -4.05 4.03 8.13
CA SER A 69 -5.06 4.31 9.15
C SER A 69 -5.99 5.47 8.75
N GLY A 70 -5.47 6.51 8.09
CA GLY A 70 -6.28 7.61 7.57
C GLY A 70 -7.29 7.13 6.51
N ARG A 71 -6.86 6.25 5.59
CA ARG A 71 -7.73 5.60 4.61
C ARG A 71 -8.76 4.67 5.29
N ALA A 72 -8.32 3.90 6.28
CA ALA A 72 -9.19 3.02 7.05
C ALA A 72 -10.33 3.78 7.78
N GLY A 73 -10.04 4.95 8.34
CA GLY A 73 -11.07 5.82 8.95
C GLY A 73 -12.12 6.30 7.94
N GLN A 74 -11.72 6.58 6.70
CA GLN A 74 -12.64 6.95 5.61
C GLN A 74 -13.47 5.74 5.15
N ALA A 75 -12.87 4.56 5.03
CA ALA A 75 -13.56 3.33 4.63
C ALA A 75 -14.54 2.82 5.70
N ALA A 76 -14.19 2.92 6.99
CA ALA A 76 -15.07 2.55 8.10
C ALA A 76 -16.32 3.45 8.15
N ALA A 77 -16.18 4.74 7.82
CA ALA A 77 -17.32 5.64 7.66
C ALA A 77 -18.22 5.25 6.46
N ALA A 78 -17.66 4.58 5.44
CA ALA A 78 -18.38 4.07 4.27
C ALA A 78 -19.04 2.69 4.45
N ARG A 79 -18.83 2.00 5.60
CA ARG A 79 -19.35 0.64 5.91
C ARG A 79 -18.83 -0.49 5.02
N ASP A 80 -17.60 -0.37 4.52
CA ASP A 80 -16.99 -1.41 3.67
C ASP A 80 -15.92 -2.20 4.44
N GLY A 81 -15.86 -3.52 4.23
CA GLY A 81 -15.00 -4.47 4.97
C GLY A 81 -13.49 -4.38 4.72
N PHE A 82 -13.02 -3.32 4.05
CA PHE A 82 -11.63 -3.12 3.62
C PHE A 82 -10.88 -2.08 4.47
N CYS A 83 -11.22 -2.01 5.74
CA CYS A 83 -10.47 -1.27 6.74
C CYS A 83 -9.04 -1.83 6.73
N TYR A 84 -8.02 -1.05 6.32
CA TYR A 84 -6.61 -1.46 6.21
C TYR A 84 -6.17 -2.13 4.89
N GLU A 85 -6.85 -1.91 3.76
CA GLU A 85 -6.25 -2.26 2.45
C GLU A 85 -5.60 -1.05 1.77
N ILE A 86 -4.55 -1.33 0.98
CA ILE A 86 -3.75 -0.33 0.25
C ILE A 86 -4.33 -0.15 -1.13
#